data_AF-A0A934RUP3-F1
#
_entry.id   AF-A0A934RUP3-F1
#
_cell.length_a   1.000
_cell.length_b   1.000
_cell.length_c   1.000
_cell.angle_alpha   90.00
_cell.angle_beta   90.00
_cell.angle_gamma   90.00
#
_symmetry.space_group_name_H-M   'P 1'
#
loop_
_entity.id
_entity.type
_entity.pdbx_description
1 polymer ?
#
loop_
_entity_poly.entity_id
_entity_poly.type
_entity_poly.pdbx_seq_one_letter_code
_entity_poly.pdbx_strand_id
1 'polypeptide(L)'
;MKLRKTTHPISLAGQSPFASGGFRDIYVHPGHPDRCIKVWREGRSPKELKANKPLLRRWRKLRRSYDENYLDFYCMKRIERLQDDSVWTFIPRCHGYLETDRGRG
;
A
#
# COMPACT_ATOMS: atom_id res chain seq x y z
N MET A 1 -11.82 -21.56 -11.22
CA MET A 1 -11.37 -21.85 -9.84
C MET A 1 -11.71 -20.66 -8.95
N LYS A 2 -12.76 -20.73 -8.14
CA LYS A 2 -13.22 -19.60 -7.29
C LYS A 2 -12.31 -19.53 -6.05
N LEU A 3 -11.48 -18.49 -5.93
CA LEU A 3 -10.68 -18.23 -4.73
C LEU A 3 -11.63 -17.96 -3.56
N ARG A 4 -11.54 -18.79 -2.51
CA ARG A 4 -12.26 -18.61 -1.25
C ARG A 4 -11.75 -17.32 -0.60
N LYS A 5 -12.62 -16.31 -0.44
CA LYS A 5 -12.34 -15.14 0.39
C LYS A 5 -12.37 -15.57 1.85
N THR A 6 -11.23 -15.87 2.43
CA THR A 6 -11.11 -15.94 3.89
C THR A 6 -11.15 -14.51 4.42
N THR A 7 -12.31 -14.13 4.96
CA THR A 7 -12.67 -12.79 5.43
C THR A 7 -12.07 -12.48 6.80
N HIS A 8 -10.77 -12.70 6.97
CA HIS A 8 -10.05 -12.21 8.14
C HIS A 8 -8.91 -11.31 7.66
N PRO A 9 -8.81 -10.08 8.19
CA PRO A 9 -7.69 -9.22 7.87
C PRO A 9 -6.39 -9.94 8.22
N ILE A 10 -5.37 -9.79 7.38
CA ILE A 10 -4.04 -10.35 7.66
C ILE A 10 -3.54 -9.68 8.94
N SER A 11 -3.20 -10.49 9.93
CA SER A 11 -2.65 -9.95 11.17
C SER A 11 -1.19 -9.61 11.00
N LEU A 12 -0.86 -8.35 11.26
CA LEU A 12 0.50 -7.85 11.41
C LEU A 12 0.83 -7.63 12.89
N ALA A 13 -0.14 -7.71 13.80
CA ALA A 13 0.07 -7.62 15.25
C ALA A 13 1.27 -8.49 15.71
N GLY A 14 2.08 -7.93 16.62
CA GLY A 14 3.28 -8.58 17.12
C GLY A 14 4.47 -8.64 16.15
N GLN A 15 4.29 -8.30 14.87
CA GLN A 15 5.40 -8.17 13.92
C GLN A 15 6.00 -6.77 13.96
N SER A 16 7.31 -6.69 13.80
CA SER A 16 8.02 -5.43 13.56
C SER A 16 8.10 -5.15 12.06
N PRO A 17 7.90 -3.90 11.62
CA PRO A 17 8.18 -3.54 10.24
C PRO A 17 9.68 -3.73 9.97
N PHE A 18 10.03 -4.31 8.83
CA PHE A 18 11.44 -4.46 8.45
C PHE A 18 12.00 -3.17 7.84
N ALA A 19 11.13 -2.28 7.37
CA ALA A 19 11.49 -0.97 6.86
C ALA A 19 10.34 0.02 7.08
N SER A 20 10.70 1.30 7.15
CA SER A 20 9.77 2.40 7.35
C SER A 20 10.16 3.54 6.39
N GLY A 21 9.24 3.96 5.52
CA GLY A 21 9.49 4.99 4.51
C GLY A 21 8.35 5.99 4.42
N GLY A 22 8.66 7.29 4.41
CA GLY A 22 7.65 8.36 4.45
C GLY A 22 6.70 8.18 5.64
N PHE A 23 5.42 7.94 5.34
CA PHE A 23 4.34 7.76 6.31
C PHE A 23 3.84 6.31 6.42
N ARG A 24 4.58 5.37 5.87
CA ARG A 24 4.20 3.96 5.78
C ARG A 24 5.21 3.06 6.48
N ASP A 25 4.70 2.00 7.06
CA ASP A 25 5.47 0.89 7.58
C ASP A 25 5.35 -0.30 6.63
N ILE A 26 6.46 -1.00 6.46
CA ILE A 26 6.60 -2.09 5.51
C ILE A 26 6.86 -3.38 6.30
N TYR A 27 5.94 -4.32 6.17
CA TYR A 27 5.97 -5.62 6.83
C TYR A 27 6.22 -6.71 5.80
N VAL A 28 6.86 -7.80 6.19
CA VAL A 28 6.90 -9.02 5.37
C VAL A 28 5.52 -9.67 5.41
N HIS A 29 5.03 -10.18 4.29
CA HIS A 29 3.72 -10.84 4.27
C HIS A 29 3.79 -12.20 5.00
N PRO A 30 2.94 -12.48 6.00
CA PRO A 30 3.08 -13.67 6.86
C PRO A 30 3.00 -15.01 6.11
N GLY A 31 2.17 -15.08 5.07
CA GLY A 31 2.04 -16.26 4.22
C GLY A 31 2.91 -16.26 2.94
N HIS A 32 3.66 -15.19 2.68
CA HIS A 32 4.40 -15.01 1.42
C HIS A 32 5.70 -14.24 1.70
N PRO A 33 6.80 -14.92 2.10
CA PRO A 33 8.03 -14.27 2.55
C PRO A 33 8.73 -13.47 1.45
N ASP A 34 8.39 -13.72 0.18
CA ASP A 34 8.82 -12.98 -1.01
C ASP A 34 8.07 -11.66 -1.22
N ARG A 35 7.10 -11.33 -0.35
CA ARG A 35 6.24 -10.15 -0.49
C ARG A 35 6.29 -9.27 0.73
N CYS A 36 5.98 -8.00 0.51
CA CYS A 36 5.77 -7.03 1.57
C CYS A 36 4.38 -6.41 1.52
N ILE A 37 3.92 -5.92 2.67
CA ILE A 37 2.68 -5.18 2.84
C ILE A 37 3.05 -3.78 3.33
N LYS A 38 2.56 -2.75 2.64
CA LYS A 38 2.81 -1.34 2.99
C LYS A 38 1.56 -0.73 3.62
N VAL A 39 1.57 -0.51 4.93
CA VAL A 39 0.44 0.09 5.66
C VAL A 39 0.78 1.49 6.14
N TRP A 40 -0.23 2.34 6.28
CA TRP A 40 -0.04 3.66 6.88
C TRP A 40 0.34 3.52 8.34
N ARG A 41 1.26 4.38 8.82
CA ARG A 41 1.49 4.51 10.24
C ARG A 41 0.27 5.09 10.92
N GLU A 42 0.08 4.70 12.17
CA GLU A 42 -0.92 5.31 13.04
C GLU A 42 -0.73 6.84 13.07
N GLY A 43 -1.84 7.58 12.98
CA GLY A 43 -1.81 9.05 12.92
C GLY A 43 -1.38 9.65 11.57
N ARG A 44 -1.09 8.83 10.55
CA ARG A 44 -0.52 9.27 9.26
C ARG A 44 -1.32 8.83 8.04
N SER A 45 -2.59 8.46 8.20
CA SER A 45 -3.49 8.12 7.09
C SER A 45 -3.62 9.28 6.10
N PRO A 46 -4.05 9.02 4.84
CA PRO A 46 -4.28 10.07 3.86
C PRO A 46 -5.20 11.18 4.36
N LYS A 47 -6.21 10.84 5.17
CA LYS A 47 -7.16 11.80 5.75
C LYS A 47 -6.47 12.73 6.75
N GLU A 48 -5.64 12.17 7.62
CA GLU A 48 -4.86 12.94 8.62
C GLU A 48 -3.82 13.81 7.93
N LEU A 49 -3.09 13.27 6.95
CA LEU A 49 -2.14 14.04 6.16
C LEU A 49 -2.81 15.21 5.44
N LYS A 50 -4.00 15.00 4.89
CA LYS A 50 -4.79 16.04 4.24
C LYS A 50 -5.29 17.07 5.25
N ALA A 51 -5.82 16.64 6.40
CA ALA A 51 -6.33 17.54 7.44
C ALA A 51 -5.24 18.50 7.95
N ASN A 52 -3.99 18.04 8.03
CA ASN A 52 -2.83 18.80 8.48
C ASN A 52 -2.20 19.72 7.43
N LYS A 53 -2.81 19.90 6.24
CA LYS A 53 -2.28 20.81 5.21
C LYS A 53 -2.88 22.23 5.28
N PRO A 54 -2.15 23.25 4.78
CA PRO A 54 -2.70 24.58 4.55
C PRO A 54 -3.96 24.56 3.70
N LEU A 55 -4.85 25.54 3.89
CA LEU A 55 -6.19 25.58 3.32
C LEU A 55 -6.19 25.21 1.83
N LEU A 56 -5.42 25.91 0.98
CA LEU A 56 -5.37 25.65 -0.47
C LEU A 56 -4.98 24.20 -0.83
N ARG A 57 -4.07 23.59 -0.07
CA ARG A 57 -3.67 22.20 -0.30
C ARG A 57 -4.78 21.21 0.09
N ARG A 58 -5.65 21.55 1.05
CA ARG A 58 -6.82 20.73 1.45
C ARG A 58 -7.88 20.60 0.36
N TRP A 59 -7.89 21.46 -0.65
CA TRP A 59 -8.84 21.33 -1.78
C TRP A 59 -8.47 20.20 -2.75
N ARG A 60 -7.22 19.71 -2.68
CA ARG A 60 -6.76 18.61 -3.54
C ARG A 60 -7.51 17.30 -3.24
N LYS A 61 -7.70 16.49 -4.28
CA LYS A 61 -8.40 15.20 -4.20
C LYS A 61 -7.63 14.25 -3.29
N LEU A 62 -8.29 13.71 -2.26
CA LEU A 62 -7.67 12.85 -1.24
C LEU A 62 -6.85 11.71 -1.89
N ARG A 63 -7.53 10.90 -2.70
CA ARG A 63 -6.97 9.70 -3.34
C ARG A 63 -5.79 9.98 -4.26
N ARG A 64 -5.77 11.12 -4.97
CA ARG A 64 -4.71 11.43 -5.96
C ARG A 64 -3.55 12.24 -5.39
N SER A 65 -3.68 12.78 -4.18
CA SER A 65 -2.70 13.73 -3.63
C SER A 65 -2.16 13.34 -2.26
N TYR A 66 -2.80 12.40 -1.58
CA TYR A 66 -2.45 12.02 -0.20
C TYR A 66 -2.39 10.51 0.01
N ASP A 67 -2.93 9.72 -0.92
CA ASP A 67 -2.94 8.26 -0.84
C ASP A 67 -1.81 7.69 -1.69
N GLU A 68 -0.62 7.58 -1.08
CA GLU A 68 0.57 7.00 -1.73
C GLU A 68 0.36 5.54 -2.13
N ASN A 69 -0.34 4.75 -1.32
CA ASN A 69 -0.67 3.37 -1.67
C ASN A 69 -1.48 3.33 -2.98
N TYR A 70 -2.46 4.23 -3.15
CA TYR A 70 -3.21 4.35 -4.41
C TYR A 70 -2.32 4.77 -5.59
N LEU A 71 -1.42 5.73 -5.39
CA LEU A 71 -0.54 6.19 -6.46
C LEU A 71 0.40 5.07 -6.91
N ASP A 72 1.02 4.36 -5.97
CA ASP A 72 1.87 3.19 -6.25
C ASP A 72 1.07 2.14 -7.04
N PHE A 73 -0.09 1.71 -6.54
CA PHE A 73 -0.94 0.74 -7.23
C PHE A 73 -1.33 1.20 -8.64
N TYR A 74 -1.71 2.47 -8.80
CA TYR A 74 -2.09 3.03 -10.10
C TYR A 74 -0.91 3.03 -11.08
N CYS A 75 0.29 3.42 -10.65
CA CYS A 75 1.50 3.36 -11.47
C CYS A 75 1.85 1.93 -11.86
N MET A 76 1.83 1.00 -10.92
CA MET A 76 2.13 -0.41 -11.18
C MET A 76 1.13 -1.04 -12.15
N LYS A 77 -0.17 -0.73 -12.04
CA LYS A 77 -1.20 -1.16 -13.00
C LYS A 77 -1.00 -0.59 -14.40
N ARG A 78 -0.37 0.57 -14.54
CA ARG A 78 -0.01 1.12 -15.86
C ARG A 78 1.20 0.40 -16.43
N ILE A 79 2.20 0.10 -15.62
CA ILE A 79 3.39 -0.65 -16.04
C ILE A 79 3.00 -2.07 -16.48
N GLU A 80 2.15 -2.76 -15.72
CA GLU A 80 1.62 -4.08 -16.10
C GLU A 80 0.92 -4.11 -17.46
N ARG A 81 0.36 -2.99 -17.91
CA ARG A 81 -0.31 -2.88 -19.22
C ARG A 81 0.66 -2.69 -20.39
N LEU A 82 1.93 -2.38 -20.13
CA LEU A 82 2.94 -2.24 -21.19
C LEU A 82 3.32 -3.58 -21.82
N GLN A 83 2.92 -4.72 -21.22
CA GLN A 83 3.18 -6.08 -21.71
C GLN A 83 4.67 -6.38 -21.96
N ASP A 84 5.56 -5.68 -21.25
CA ASP A 84 7.00 -5.90 -21.28
C ASP A 84 7.43 -6.48 -19.93
N ASP A 85 7.85 -7.75 -19.94
CA ASP A 85 8.28 -8.43 -18.71
C ASP A 85 9.70 -8.02 -18.28
N SER A 86 10.49 -7.37 -19.15
CA SER A 86 11.86 -6.94 -18.82
C SER A 86 11.90 -5.94 -17.66
N VAL A 87 10.83 -5.15 -17.50
CA VAL A 87 10.68 -4.17 -16.42
C VAL A 87 10.75 -4.80 -15.03
N TRP A 88 10.30 -6.05 -14.88
CA TRP A 88 10.26 -6.75 -13.58
C TRP A 88 11.64 -7.19 -13.09
N THR A 89 12.66 -7.08 -13.95
CA THR A 89 14.08 -7.23 -13.55
C THR A 89 14.51 -6.09 -12.62
N PHE A 90 13.90 -4.91 -12.77
CA PHE A 90 14.33 -3.68 -12.09
C PHE A 90 13.41 -3.27 -10.94
N ILE A 91 12.14 -3.67 -10.99
CA ILE A 91 11.14 -3.30 -9.98
C ILE A 91 10.29 -4.51 -9.55
N PRO A 92 9.83 -4.55 -8.28
CA PRO A 92 8.99 -5.64 -7.80
C PRO A 92 7.59 -5.60 -8.42
N ARG A 93 6.93 -6.76 -8.53
CA ARG A 93 5.53 -6.84 -8.95
C ARG A 93 4.58 -6.31 -7.85
N CYS A 94 3.42 -5.79 -8.27
CA CYS A 94 2.37 -5.35 -7.35
C CYS A 94 1.24 -6.38 -7.29
N HIS A 95 1.11 -7.06 -6.14
CA HIS A 95 0.12 -8.12 -5.94
C HIS A 95 -1.30 -7.61 -5.61
N GLY A 96 -1.51 -6.30 -5.60
CA GLY A 96 -2.78 -5.67 -5.28
C GLY A 96 -2.90 -5.29 -3.81
N TYR A 97 -4.15 -5.16 -3.35
CA TYR A 97 -4.47 -4.73 -1.99
C TYR A 97 -4.99 -5.88 -1.15
N LEU A 98 -4.76 -5.76 0.15
CA LEU A 98 -5.36 -6.60 1.17
C LEU A 98 -5.70 -5.78 2.41
N GLU A 99 -6.64 -6.30 3.21
CA GLU A 99 -6.96 -5.72 4.52
C GLU A 99 -6.06 -6.34 5.59
N THR A 100 -5.54 -5.50 6.48
CA THR A 100 -4.78 -5.94 7.66
C THR A 100 -5.38 -5.35 8.93
N ASP A 101 -4.98 -5.89 10.08
CA ASP A 101 -5.29 -5.30 11.40
C ASP A 101 -4.66 -3.92 11.62
N ARG A 102 -3.72 -3.49 10.76
CA ARG A 102 -3.13 -2.14 10.71
C ARG A 102 -3.64 -1.28 9.55
N GLY A 103 -4.73 -1.70 8.92
CA GLY A 103 -5.36 -1.01 7.79
C GLY A 103 -4.97 -1.58 6.42
N ARG A 104 -5.51 -0.97 5.37
CA ARG A 104 -5.35 -1.48 3.99
C ARG A 104 -3.96 -1.19 3.44
N GLY A 105 -3.32 -2.23 2.89
CA GLY A 105 -1.98 -2.19 2.31
C GLY A 105 -1.86 -2.94 1.00
#